data_AF-A0A1B6JBX9-F1
#
_entry.id   AF-A0A1B6JBX9-F1
#
_cell.length_a   1.000
_cell.length_b   1.000
_cell.length_c   1.000
_cell.angle_alpha   90.00
_cell.angle_beta   90.00
_cell.angle_gamma   90.00
#
_symmetry.space_group_name_H-M   'P 1'
#
loop_
_entity.id
_entity.type
_entity.pdbx_description
1 polymer ?
#
loop_
_entity_poly.entity_id
_entity_poly.type
_entity_poly.pdbx_seq_one_letter_code
_entity_poly.pdbx_strand_id
1 'polypeptide(L)'
;MVLNLTNNSNMLNFYRTKSSFCSEKLKEFIETKEVITFKDKLFKILEEDPLFHRTTETASLDEVRRLALLRGMRIIDSGILQDPTLKSHPLVVSGLIVALVQYDPSVMFKSTFSVGFFGRSIKGLGTSDHSSMLADALTGKITGCFALTEISHGSDAKNMRTTATFDKNSQEFVLHTEDFEAAKCWVGNMGQMATHATVFAQLVTPDGQCHGLHPFIAPLRNPTTHKPYPGVVIGDMGEKIGLNGIDNGYCMFNQYRIPKTYLLSRIGTVTEDGEYVSPIQNPRRRFGAALGTLIGGRIGVCNMAVAYLTNAITIAVRYSAARRQFGPGEGPELSIIEYQLQQWRLFPHLAALFAFKAFTRAVNTRQFHISQALEDPAEMLSKADELLEMHA
;
A
#
# COMPACT_ATOMS: atom_id res chain seq x y z
N MET A 1 28.84 20.74 -13.45
CA MET A 1 28.26 21.47 -14.60
C MET A 1 26.98 22.15 -14.11
N VAL A 2 27.08 23.40 -13.66
CA VAL A 2 25.93 24.15 -13.12
C VAL A 2 25.05 24.55 -14.30
N LEU A 3 23.83 24.01 -14.36
CA LEU A 3 22.83 24.37 -15.36
C LEU A 3 22.50 25.86 -15.20
N ASN A 4 22.78 26.66 -16.23
CA ASN A 4 22.43 28.07 -16.23
C ASN A 4 20.91 28.22 -16.41
N LEU A 5 20.17 28.32 -15.29
CA LEU A 5 18.70 28.22 -15.22
C LEU A 5 17.97 29.39 -15.91
N THR A 6 18.62 30.55 -16.09
CA THR A 6 18.01 31.76 -16.66
C THR A 6 17.73 31.65 -18.17
N ASN A 7 18.55 30.92 -18.92
CA ASN A 7 18.26 30.66 -20.35
C ASN A 7 17.19 29.57 -20.55
N ASN A 8 17.02 28.65 -19.58
CA ASN A 8 16.06 27.55 -19.67
C ASN A 8 14.60 27.99 -19.48
N SER A 9 14.34 29.06 -18.73
CA SER A 9 12.98 29.60 -18.52
C SER A 9 12.37 30.12 -19.83
N ASN A 10 13.17 30.83 -20.64
CA ASN A 10 12.75 31.34 -21.95
C ASN A 10 12.45 30.19 -22.94
N MET A 11 13.23 29.10 -22.91
CA MET A 11 13.02 27.94 -23.78
C MET A 11 11.75 27.17 -23.46
N LEU A 12 11.46 26.90 -22.19
CA LEU A 12 10.20 26.25 -21.81
C LEU A 12 9.00 27.15 -22.13
N ASN A 13 9.13 28.47 -22.00
CA ASN A 13 8.09 29.41 -22.37
C ASN A 13 7.76 29.34 -23.86
N PHE A 14 8.75 29.21 -24.74
CA PHE A 14 8.51 28.99 -26.17
C PHE A 14 7.63 27.78 -26.46
N TYR A 15 7.83 26.65 -25.76
CA TYR A 15 6.96 25.48 -25.93
C TYR A 15 5.58 25.66 -25.27
N ARG A 16 5.50 26.38 -24.15
CA ARG A 16 4.22 26.67 -23.47
C ARG A 16 3.28 27.52 -24.33
N THR A 17 3.81 28.51 -25.04
CA THR A 17 3.00 29.37 -25.93
C THR A 17 2.44 28.64 -27.15
N LYS A 18 3.00 27.47 -27.49
CA LYS A 18 2.51 26.61 -28.58
C LYS A 18 1.35 25.69 -28.18
N SER A 19 0.93 25.71 -26.91
CA SER A 19 -0.19 24.86 -26.45
C SER A 19 -1.47 25.21 -27.21
N SER A 20 -2.09 24.22 -27.86
CA SER A 20 -3.37 24.39 -28.59
C SER A 20 -4.60 24.27 -27.69
N PHE A 21 -4.39 24.05 -26.39
CA PHE A 21 -5.45 23.90 -25.39
C PHE A 21 -5.02 24.51 -24.04
N CYS A 22 -5.99 24.73 -23.16
CA CYS A 22 -5.76 25.24 -21.81
C CYS A 22 -5.31 24.12 -20.87
N SER A 23 -4.11 24.20 -20.30
CA SER A 23 -3.58 23.20 -19.37
C SER A 23 -4.44 23.05 -18.11
N GLU A 24 -5.02 24.13 -17.60
CA GLU A 24 -5.87 24.10 -16.41
C GLU A 24 -7.17 23.32 -16.67
N LYS A 25 -7.80 23.52 -17.83
CA LYS A 25 -8.97 22.72 -18.23
C LYS A 25 -8.62 21.24 -18.39
N LEU A 26 -7.45 20.93 -18.93
CA LEU A 26 -6.98 19.55 -19.03
C LEU A 26 -6.74 18.93 -17.64
N LYS A 27 -6.08 19.66 -16.72
CA LYS A 27 -5.85 19.22 -15.34
C LYS A 27 -7.17 18.91 -14.65
N GLU A 28 -8.14 19.82 -14.74
CA GLU A 28 -9.48 19.65 -14.16
C GLU A 28 -10.24 18.46 -14.78
N PHE A 29 -10.17 18.29 -16.10
CA PHE A 29 -10.80 17.16 -16.78
C PHE A 29 -10.27 15.81 -16.29
N ILE A 30 -8.96 15.71 -16.06
CA ILE A 30 -8.30 14.47 -15.66
C ILE A 30 -8.53 14.17 -14.18
N GLU A 31 -8.32 15.18 -13.33
CA GLU A 31 -8.24 14.97 -11.88
C GLU A 31 -9.54 15.31 -11.15
N THR A 32 -10.40 16.16 -11.70
CA THR A 32 -11.54 16.85 -11.05
C THR A 32 -11.13 17.95 -10.08
N LYS A 33 -12.04 18.91 -9.82
CA LYS A 33 -11.79 20.04 -8.92
C LYS A 33 -11.56 19.60 -7.48
N GLU A 34 -12.27 18.58 -7.04
CA GLU A 34 -12.21 18.02 -5.69
C GLU A 34 -10.83 17.43 -5.41
N VAL A 35 -10.29 16.64 -6.36
CA VAL A 35 -8.95 16.07 -6.21
C VAL A 35 -7.88 17.15 -6.26
N ILE A 36 -8.01 18.14 -7.14
CA ILE A 36 -7.07 19.27 -7.21
C ILE A 36 -7.06 20.02 -5.87
N THR A 37 -8.23 20.40 -5.37
CA THR A 37 -8.38 21.11 -4.10
C THR A 37 -7.80 20.29 -2.93
N PHE A 38 -8.07 18.98 -2.91
CA PHE A 38 -7.50 18.09 -1.89
C PHE A 38 -5.97 18.02 -1.97
N LYS A 39 -5.40 17.87 -3.18
CA LYS A 39 -3.96 17.86 -3.38
C LYS A 39 -3.32 19.18 -2.98
N ASP A 40 -3.93 20.31 -3.28
CA ASP A 40 -3.42 21.63 -2.90
C ASP A 40 -3.37 21.78 -1.38
N LYS A 41 -4.38 21.29 -0.64
CA LYS A 41 -4.33 21.22 0.84
C LYS A 41 -3.15 20.36 1.32
N LEU A 42 -2.97 19.18 0.73
CA LEU A 42 -1.89 18.27 1.10
C LEU A 42 -0.51 18.88 0.80
N PHE A 43 -0.30 19.45 -0.38
CA PHE A 43 0.98 20.08 -0.72
C PHE A 43 1.29 21.27 0.17
N LYS A 44 0.29 22.06 0.55
CA LYS A 44 0.47 23.14 1.54
C LYS A 44 0.98 22.60 2.89
N ILE A 45 0.43 21.49 3.38
CA ILE A 45 0.92 20.83 4.60
C ILE A 45 2.39 20.41 4.45
N LEU A 46 2.76 19.83 3.30
CA LEU A 46 4.13 19.41 3.03
C LEU A 46 5.10 20.59 2.90
N GLU A 47 4.66 21.72 2.33
CA GLU A 47 5.50 22.90 2.12
C GLU A 47 5.76 23.67 3.42
N GLU A 48 4.74 23.82 4.27
CA GLU A 48 4.81 24.60 5.50
C GLU A 48 5.61 23.90 6.61
N ASP A 49 5.73 22.57 6.57
CA ASP A 49 6.40 21.79 7.61
C ASP A 49 7.85 21.41 7.21
N PRO A 50 8.88 21.93 7.92
CA PRO A 50 10.28 21.69 7.61
C PRO A 50 10.68 20.21 7.59
N LEU A 51 9.92 19.33 8.27
CA LEU A 51 10.20 17.89 8.26
C LEU A 51 10.13 17.31 6.85
N PHE A 52 9.32 17.89 5.95
CA PHE A 52 9.17 17.43 4.58
C PHE A 52 10.14 18.08 3.59
N HIS A 53 10.95 19.05 4.02
CA HIS A 53 11.95 19.66 3.16
C HIS A 53 13.03 18.63 2.78
N ARG A 54 13.40 18.61 1.50
CA ARG A 54 14.36 17.65 0.95
C ARG A 54 15.77 18.22 1.00
N THR A 55 16.74 17.38 1.36
CA THR A 55 18.17 17.68 1.25
C THR A 55 18.74 16.99 0.00
N THR A 56 19.87 17.49 -0.51
CA THR A 56 20.60 16.85 -1.62
C THR A 56 21.59 15.79 -1.12
N GLU A 57 21.72 15.64 0.19
CA GLU A 57 22.63 14.68 0.82
C GLU A 57 22.04 13.27 0.79
N THR A 58 22.92 12.27 0.62
CA THR A 58 22.51 10.86 0.71
C THR A 58 22.45 10.47 2.18
N ALA A 59 21.25 10.19 2.68
CA ALA A 59 21.03 9.73 4.05
C ALA A 59 21.37 8.24 4.21
N SER A 60 21.73 7.84 5.44
CA SER A 60 21.88 6.41 5.80
C SER A 60 20.53 5.69 5.76
N LEU A 61 20.53 4.35 5.70
CA LEU A 61 19.31 3.55 5.72
C LEU A 61 18.45 3.86 6.96
N ASP A 62 19.07 3.95 8.13
CA ASP A 62 18.37 4.26 9.38
C ASP A 62 17.74 5.65 9.34
N GLU A 63 18.44 6.64 8.78
CA GLU A 63 17.91 7.99 8.67
C GLU A 63 16.75 8.07 7.67
N VAL A 64 16.84 7.36 6.53
CA VAL A 64 15.73 7.26 5.57
C VAL A 64 14.49 6.65 6.23
N ARG A 65 14.65 5.61 7.06
CA ARG A 65 13.54 4.98 7.81
C ARG A 65 12.98 5.88 8.89
N ARG A 66 13.84 6.54 9.66
CA ARG A 66 13.44 7.50 10.70
C ARG A 66 12.63 8.65 10.09
N LEU A 67 13.12 9.25 9.00
CA LEU A 67 12.41 10.33 8.30
C LEU A 67 11.08 9.85 7.71
N ALA A 68 11.05 8.67 7.09
CA ALA A 68 9.81 8.11 6.55
C ALA A 68 8.74 7.91 7.64
N LEU A 69 9.14 7.41 8.82
CA LEU A 69 8.26 7.25 9.97
C LEU A 69 7.71 8.61 10.44
N LEU A 70 8.61 9.56 10.74
CA LEU A 70 8.22 10.86 11.27
C LEU A 70 7.31 11.61 10.32
N ARG A 71 7.63 11.60 9.01
CA ARG A 71 6.79 12.19 7.97
C ARG A 71 5.45 11.48 7.85
N GLY A 72 5.44 10.15 7.93
CA GLY A 72 4.21 9.37 7.93
C GLY A 72 3.28 9.72 9.10
N MET A 73 3.83 9.81 10.31
CA MET A 73 3.12 10.26 11.52
C MET A 73 2.59 11.68 11.34
N ARG A 74 3.40 12.59 10.81
CA ARG A 74 2.98 13.98 10.57
C ARG A 74 1.81 14.09 9.59
N ILE A 75 1.73 13.24 8.58
CA ILE A 75 0.55 13.15 7.69
C ILE A 75 -0.69 12.65 8.44
N ILE A 76 -0.53 11.72 9.37
CA ILE A 76 -1.65 11.23 10.19
C ILE A 76 -2.15 12.35 11.11
N ASP A 77 -1.23 13.05 11.78
CA ASP A 77 -1.53 14.12 12.74
C ASP A 77 -2.09 15.39 12.06
N SER A 78 -1.83 15.60 10.77
CA SER A 78 -2.29 16.79 10.05
C SER A 78 -3.81 16.82 9.80
N GLY A 79 -4.53 15.75 10.11
CA GLY A 79 -5.98 15.66 9.89
C GLY A 79 -6.39 15.37 8.43
N ILE A 80 -5.44 15.30 7.49
CA ILE A 80 -5.75 15.19 6.06
C ILE A 80 -6.41 13.85 5.71
N LEU A 81 -6.13 12.80 6.48
CA LEU A 81 -6.74 11.48 6.32
C LEU A 81 -8.19 11.42 6.84
N GLN A 82 -8.64 12.45 7.56
CA GLN A 82 -10.01 12.60 8.06
C GLN A 82 -10.85 13.53 7.17
N ASP A 83 -10.29 14.08 6.08
CA ASP A 83 -11.06 14.91 5.14
C ASP A 83 -12.28 14.11 4.62
N PRO A 84 -13.51 14.61 4.80
CA PRO A 84 -14.73 13.90 4.41
C PRO A 84 -14.78 13.50 2.93
N THR A 85 -14.06 14.23 2.06
CA THR A 85 -14.01 13.95 0.62
C THR A 85 -13.38 12.60 0.29
N LEU A 86 -12.53 12.06 1.18
CA LEU A 86 -11.98 10.69 1.05
C LEU A 86 -13.08 9.62 1.09
N LYS A 87 -14.21 9.89 1.74
CA LYS A 87 -15.36 8.98 1.83
C LYS A 87 -16.46 9.29 0.81
N SER A 88 -16.58 10.54 0.36
CA SER A 88 -17.67 10.96 -0.51
C SER A 88 -17.31 11.03 -1.99
N HIS A 89 -16.02 11.02 -2.35
CA HIS A 89 -15.59 11.15 -3.74
C HIS A 89 -14.69 9.99 -4.21
N PRO A 90 -15.00 9.32 -5.33
CA PRO A 90 -14.33 8.10 -5.77
C PRO A 90 -12.84 8.25 -6.09
N LEU A 91 -12.39 9.47 -6.41
CA LEU A 91 -11.03 9.71 -6.90
C LEU A 91 -10.11 10.41 -5.90
N VAL A 92 -10.61 10.88 -4.75
CA VAL A 92 -9.78 11.63 -3.79
C VAL A 92 -8.74 10.71 -3.14
N VAL A 93 -9.08 9.44 -2.88
CA VAL A 93 -8.11 8.43 -2.41
C VAL A 93 -7.00 8.20 -3.43
N SER A 94 -7.31 8.14 -4.73
CA SER A 94 -6.30 8.07 -5.80
C SER A 94 -5.43 9.33 -5.81
N GLY A 95 -6.03 10.50 -5.65
CA GLY A 95 -5.34 11.78 -5.52
C GLY A 95 -4.33 11.82 -4.37
N LEU A 96 -4.72 11.34 -3.19
CA LEU A 96 -3.87 11.19 -2.01
C LEU A 96 -2.66 10.28 -2.30
N ILE A 97 -2.92 9.07 -2.84
CA ILE A 97 -1.85 8.11 -3.16
C ILE A 97 -0.87 8.71 -4.16
N VAL A 98 -1.38 9.28 -5.25
CA VAL A 98 -0.55 9.87 -6.30
C VAL A 98 0.32 11.00 -5.73
N ALA A 99 -0.27 11.95 -5.01
CA ALA A 99 0.47 13.09 -4.46
C ALA A 99 1.55 12.67 -3.46
N LEU A 100 1.24 11.75 -2.54
CA LEU A 100 2.23 11.26 -1.58
C LEU A 100 3.33 10.44 -2.26
N VAL A 101 3.02 9.60 -3.25
CA VAL A 101 4.05 8.83 -4.00
C VAL A 101 4.95 9.76 -4.81
N GLN A 102 4.38 10.80 -5.40
CA GLN A 102 5.16 11.80 -6.13
C GLN A 102 6.13 12.55 -5.22
N TYR A 103 5.76 12.74 -3.95
CA TYR A 103 6.65 13.28 -2.93
C TYR A 103 7.64 12.23 -2.41
N ASP A 104 7.14 11.17 -1.75
CA ASP A 104 7.89 10.05 -1.19
C ASP A 104 7.00 8.80 -1.06
N PRO A 105 7.26 7.72 -1.79
CA PRO A 105 6.46 6.51 -1.67
C PRO A 105 6.56 5.87 -0.27
N SER A 106 7.69 5.98 0.45
CA SER A 106 7.81 5.45 1.80
C SER A 106 6.91 6.22 2.78
N VAL A 107 6.73 7.53 2.61
CA VAL A 107 5.79 8.31 3.42
C VAL A 107 4.35 7.88 3.15
N MET A 108 3.99 7.65 1.89
CA MET A 108 2.68 7.11 1.52
C MET A 108 2.40 5.78 2.25
N PHE A 109 3.36 4.85 2.23
CA PHE A 109 3.21 3.57 2.93
C PHE A 109 3.16 3.73 4.46
N LYS A 110 3.97 4.62 5.04
CA LYS A 110 3.96 4.89 6.49
C LYS A 110 2.65 5.51 6.97
N SER A 111 2.07 6.46 6.23
CA SER A 111 0.83 7.13 6.65
C SER A 111 -0.45 6.36 6.31
N THR A 112 -0.49 5.64 5.18
CA THR A 112 -1.75 5.04 4.69
C THR A 112 -1.80 3.52 4.79
N PHE A 113 -0.67 2.82 4.62
CA PHE A 113 -0.64 1.35 4.68
C PHE A 113 -0.33 0.85 6.08
N SER A 114 0.59 1.48 6.80
CA SER A 114 1.06 1.00 8.11
C SER A 114 -0.03 1.05 9.19
N VAL A 115 -0.80 2.13 9.23
CA VAL A 115 -1.96 2.28 10.13
C VAL A 115 -3.22 1.68 9.49
N GLY A 116 -3.35 1.79 8.17
CA GLY A 116 -4.56 1.40 7.45
C GLY A 116 -4.72 -0.09 7.17
N PHE A 117 -3.68 -0.84 6.79
CA PHE A 117 -3.85 -2.23 6.33
C PHE A 117 -4.16 -3.20 7.46
N PHE A 118 -3.48 -3.06 8.60
CA PHE A 118 -3.80 -3.87 9.77
C PHE A 118 -5.22 -3.59 10.27
N GLY A 119 -5.57 -2.30 10.47
CA GLY A 119 -6.93 -1.91 10.83
C GLY A 119 -7.99 -2.35 9.80
N ARG A 120 -7.71 -2.22 8.50
CA ARG A 120 -8.61 -2.72 7.43
C ARG A 120 -8.75 -4.24 7.42
N SER A 121 -7.69 -4.97 7.77
CA SER A 121 -7.75 -6.43 7.90
C SER A 121 -8.66 -6.81 9.06
N ILE A 122 -8.50 -6.16 10.22
CA ILE A 122 -9.41 -6.36 11.36
C ILE A 122 -10.84 -5.97 10.99
N LYS A 123 -11.06 -4.79 10.39
CA LYS A 123 -12.40 -4.34 9.96
C LYS A 123 -13.02 -5.29 8.93
N GLY A 124 -12.24 -5.79 7.98
CA GLY A 124 -12.68 -6.57 6.82
C GLY A 124 -12.80 -8.08 7.06
N LEU A 125 -12.05 -8.64 8.01
CA LEU A 125 -12.02 -10.08 8.29
C LEU A 125 -12.44 -10.42 9.73
N GLY A 126 -12.45 -9.46 10.66
CA GLY A 126 -12.88 -9.66 12.04
C GLY A 126 -14.40 -9.51 12.23
N THR A 127 -14.87 -9.84 13.42
CA THR A 127 -16.25 -9.64 13.92
C THR A 127 -16.32 -8.47 14.90
N SER A 128 -17.50 -8.22 15.49
CA SER A 128 -17.68 -7.27 16.59
C SER A 128 -16.71 -7.50 17.76
N ASP A 129 -16.28 -8.75 17.98
CA ASP A 129 -15.35 -9.14 19.04
C ASP A 129 -13.98 -8.47 18.91
N HIS A 130 -13.65 -7.98 17.71
CA HIS A 130 -12.37 -7.36 17.38
C HIS A 130 -12.42 -5.82 17.45
N SER A 131 -13.54 -5.24 17.86
CA SER A 131 -13.75 -3.78 17.83
C SER A 131 -12.76 -3.02 18.71
N SER A 132 -12.37 -3.58 19.86
CA SER A 132 -11.37 -2.97 20.75
C SER A 132 -9.98 -2.93 20.10
N MET A 133 -9.55 -4.02 19.48
CA MET A 133 -8.27 -4.08 18.73
C MET A 133 -8.29 -3.15 17.52
N LEU A 134 -9.43 -3.04 16.83
CA LEU A 134 -9.59 -2.07 15.76
C LEU A 134 -9.45 -0.63 16.28
N ALA A 135 -10.08 -0.29 17.41
CA ALA A 135 -9.93 1.03 18.02
C ALA A 135 -8.48 1.32 18.45
N ASP A 136 -7.80 0.35 19.05
CA ASP A 136 -6.39 0.47 19.42
C ASP A 136 -5.49 0.67 18.19
N ALA A 137 -5.78 -0.01 17.08
CA ALA A 137 -5.04 0.16 15.82
C ALA A 137 -5.30 1.54 15.18
N LEU A 138 -6.54 2.02 15.20
CA LEU A 138 -6.93 3.32 14.64
C LEU A 138 -6.40 4.51 15.46
N THR A 139 -6.21 4.32 16.77
CA THR A 139 -5.62 5.32 17.66
C THR A 139 -4.09 5.25 17.73
N GLY A 140 -3.48 4.25 17.08
CA GLY A 140 -2.02 4.05 17.08
C GLY A 140 -1.46 3.44 18.37
N LYS A 141 -2.32 3.04 19.32
CA LYS A 141 -1.91 2.33 20.55
C LYS A 141 -1.25 0.99 20.23
N ILE A 142 -1.64 0.37 19.12
CA ILE A 142 -0.91 -0.75 18.51
C ILE A 142 -0.55 -0.42 17.06
N THR A 143 0.60 -0.88 16.62
CA THR A 143 1.09 -0.73 15.24
C THR A 143 1.09 -2.10 14.58
N GLY A 144 0.60 -2.15 13.35
CA GLY A 144 0.34 -3.40 12.67
C GLY A 144 1.19 -3.63 11.43
N CYS A 145 1.26 -4.89 11.02
CA CYS A 145 1.71 -5.29 9.71
C CYS A 145 0.85 -6.44 9.15
N PHE A 146 1.03 -6.75 7.87
CA PHE A 146 0.26 -7.78 7.16
C PHE A 146 1.20 -8.89 6.69
N ALA A 147 1.16 -10.03 7.36
CA ALA A 147 2.10 -11.13 7.20
C ALA A 147 1.46 -12.30 6.45
N LEU A 148 1.53 -12.24 5.11
CA LEU A 148 1.07 -13.29 4.22
C LEU A 148 2.23 -14.09 3.65
N THR A 149 3.07 -13.41 2.84
CA THR A 149 4.20 -13.99 2.11
C THR A 149 5.17 -14.75 3.00
N GLU A 150 5.61 -15.90 2.53
CA GLU A 150 6.68 -16.71 3.12
C GLU A 150 7.87 -16.79 2.16
N ILE A 151 9.05 -17.15 2.68
CA ILE A 151 10.27 -17.29 1.87
C ILE A 151 10.05 -18.20 0.64
N SER A 152 9.38 -19.34 0.82
CA SER A 152 9.10 -20.30 -0.26
C SER A 152 7.81 -20.04 -1.03
N HIS A 153 6.90 -19.21 -0.51
CA HIS A 153 5.56 -19.01 -1.09
C HIS A 153 5.18 -17.53 -1.15
N GLY A 154 4.94 -17.04 -2.36
CA GLY A 154 4.39 -15.70 -2.61
C GLY A 154 3.13 -15.78 -3.46
N SER A 155 3.29 -16.14 -4.73
CA SER A 155 2.17 -16.30 -5.67
C SER A 155 1.23 -17.44 -5.29
N ASP A 156 1.78 -18.56 -4.83
CA ASP A 156 0.99 -19.72 -4.37
C ASP A 156 0.59 -19.57 -2.90
N ALA A 157 -0.22 -18.54 -2.62
CA ALA A 157 -0.65 -18.20 -1.27
C ALA A 157 -1.49 -19.30 -0.58
N LYS A 158 -2.04 -20.25 -1.35
CA LYS A 158 -2.79 -21.38 -0.79
C LYS A 158 -1.89 -22.34 -0.02
N ASN A 159 -0.63 -22.47 -0.44
CA ASN A 159 0.32 -23.47 0.08
C ASN A 159 1.33 -22.89 1.08
N MET A 160 1.04 -21.71 1.65
CA MET A 160 1.77 -21.19 2.81
C MET A 160 1.83 -22.26 3.92
N ARG A 161 2.95 -22.35 4.62
CA ARG A 161 3.27 -23.48 5.51
C ARG A 161 3.21 -23.13 7.00
N THR A 162 3.15 -21.85 7.37
CA THR A 162 2.88 -21.48 8.77
C THR A 162 1.54 -22.07 9.20
N THR A 163 1.49 -22.78 10.32
CA THR A 163 0.26 -23.38 10.87
C THR A 163 -0.26 -22.60 12.07
N ALA A 164 -1.56 -22.74 12.32
CA ALA A 164 -2.22 -22.29 13.54
C ALA A 164 -3.14 -23.43 14.01
N THR A 165 -2.63 -24.25 14.93
CA THR A 165 -3.36 -25.43 15.43
C THR A 165 -4.17 -25.07 16.67
N PHE A 166 -5.47 -25.38 16.67
CA PHE A 166 -6.35 -25.09 17.79
C PHE A 166 -6.15 -26.09 18.95
N ASP A 167 -5.91 -25.56 20.15
CA ASP A 167 -5.83 -26.29 21.40
C ASP A 167 -7.10 -26.06 22.22
N LYS A 168 -8.00 -27.04 22.23
CA LYS A 168 -9.28 -26.95 22.93
C LYS A 168 -9.14 -26.84 24.45
N ASN A 169 -8.03 -27.31 25.03
CA ASN A 169 -7.87 -27.31 26.48
C ASN A 169 -7.57 -25.92 27.02
N SER A 170 -6.76 -25.15 26.28
CA SER A 170 -6.42 -23.77 26.65
C SER A 170 -7.25 -22.72 25.90
N GLN A 171 -8.06 -23.11 24.92
CA GLN A 171 -8.82 -22.21 24.03
C GLN A 171 -7.88 -21.23 23.30
N GLU A 172 -6.80 -21.76 22.73
CA GLU A 172 -5.75 -21.01 22.04
C GLU A 172 -5.46 -21.59 20.66
N PHE A 173 -4.88 -20.78 19.79
CA PHE A 173 -4.17 -21.25 18.61
C PHE A 173 -2.67 -21.28 18.87
N VAL A 174 -2.02 -22.36 18.47
CA VAL A 174 -0.58 -22.53 18.51
C VAL A 174 -0.02 -22.26 17.11
N LEU A 175 0.65 -21.12 16.94
CA LEU A 175 1.31 -20.74 15.70
C LEU A 175 2.69 -21.39 15.61
N HIS A 176 2.97 -22.01 14.47
CA HIS A 176 4.27 -22.62 14.24
C HIS A 176 4.77 -22.43 12.80
N THR A 177 6.08 -22.21 12.70
CA THR A 177 6.86 -22.13 11.47
C THR A 177 7.88 -23.26 11.53
N GLU A 178 7.69 -24.29 10.71
CA GLU A 178 8.50 -25.52 10.72
C GLU A 178 9.99 -25.25 10.43
N ASP A 179 10.27 -24.46 9.40
CA ASP A 179 11.62 -24.17 8.94
C ASP A 179 11.72 -22.75 8.34
N PHE A 180 12.93 -22.35 7.94
CA PHE A 180 13.20 -21.02 7.40
C PHE A 180 12.43 -20.72 6.10
N GLU A 181 12.16 -21.73 5.26
CA GLU A 181 11.40 -21.52 4.04
C GLU A 181 9.93 -21.17 4.31
N ALA A 182 9.40 -21.50 5.49
CA ALA A 182 8.07 -21.10 5.96
C ALA A 182 8.06 -19.76 6.70
N ALA A 183 9.23 -19.14 6.92
CA ALA A 183 9.31 -17.84 7.58
C ALA A 183 8.52 -16.79 6.80
N LYS A 184 7.70 -16.00 7.50
CA LYS A 184 7.08 -14.81 6.91
C LYS A 184 8.19 -13.88 6.43
N CYS A 185 8.04 -13.27 5.27
CA CYS A 185 9.05 -12.40 4.69
C CYS A 185 8.45 -11.23 3.91
N TRP A 186 9.29 -10.22 3.61
CA TRP A 186 8.89 -8.98 2.95
C TRP A 186 7.78 -8.21 3.66
N VAL A 187 7.56 -8.47 4.94
CA VAL A 187 6.45 -7.87 5.68
C VAL A 187 6.82 -6.45 6.09
N GLY A 188 6.22 -5.46 5.44
CA GLY A 188 6.46 -4.04 5.76
C GLY A 188 6.13 -3.73 7.22
N ASN A 189 7.01 -2.95 7.87
CA ASN A 189 6.99 -2.61 9.30
C ASN A 189 7.35 -3.73 10.28
N MET A 190 7.47 -4.98 9.83
CA MET A 190 7.77 -6.08 10.74
C MET A 190 9.18 -5.97 11.33
N GLY A 191 10.13 -5.43 10.56
CA GLY A 191 11.54 -5.35 10.97
C GLY A 191 11.70 -4.65 12.31
N GLN A 192 11.10 -3.46 12.45
CA GLN A 192 11.34 -2.57 13.59
C GLN A 192 10.04 -2.07 14.25
N MET A 193 9.02 -1.75 13.46
CA MET A 193 7.93 -0.89 13.91
C MET A 193 6.68 -1.59 14.46
N ALA A 194 6.29 -2.73 13.88
CA ALA A 194 5.03 -3.38 14.18
C ALA A 194 5.06 -4.09 15.54
N THR A 195 4.06 -3.80 16.38
CA THR A 195 3.83 -4.54 17.64
C THR A 195 2.93 -5.73 17.44
N HIS A 196 2.08 -5.71 16.41
CA HIS A 196 1.16 -6.77 16.05
C HIS A 196 1.21 -7.07 14.55
N ALA A 197 0.73 -8.25 14.15
CA ALA A 197 0.55 -8.63 12.76
C ALA A 197 -0.81 -9.28 12.53
N THR A 198 -1.38 -9.07 11.34
CA THR A 198 -2.32 -10.03 10.77
C THR A 198 -1.49 -11.11 10.07
N VAL A 199 -1.37 -12.28 10.71
CA VAL A 199 -0.64 -13.45 10.20
C VAL A 199 -1.61 -14.38 9.49
N PHE A 200 -1.30 -14.73 8.25
CA PHE A 200 -2.03 -15.76 7.53
C PHE A 200 -1.36 -17.11 7.75
N ALA A 201 -2.11 -18.06 8.30
CA ALA A 201 -1.62 -19.40 8.63
C ALA A 201 -2.66 -20.47 8.28
N GLN A 202 -2.22 -21.70 8.06
CA GLN A 202 -3.08 -22.86 7.85
C GLN A 202 -3.77 -23.21 9.17
N LEU A 203 -5.10 -23.05 9.21
CA LEU A 203 -5.89 -23.39 10.40
C LEU A 203 -6.03 -24.90 10.51
N VAL A 204 -5.58 -25.48 11.62
CA VAL A 204 -5.68 -26.91 11.90
C VAL A 204 -6.55 -27.16 13.14
N THR A 205 -7.58 -28.00 13.01
CA THR A 205 -8.46 -28.40 14.13
C THR A 205 -7.88 -29.57 14.93
N PRO A 206 -8.40 -29.87 16.15
CA PRO A 206 -7.85 -30.92 17.01
C PRO A 206 -7.87 -32.34 16.40
N ASP A 207 -8.70 -32.59 15.41
CA ASP A 207 -8.75 -33.83 14.62
C ASP A 207 -7.64 -33.93 13.56
N GLY A 208 -6.77 -32.92 13.46
CA GLY A 208 -5.67 -32.84 12.51
C GLY A 208 -6.07 -32.33 11.12
N GLN A 209 -7.35 -31.97 10.90
CA GLN A 209 -7.78 -31.45 9.61
C GLN A 209 -7.33 -30.00 9.39
N CYS A 210 -6.79 -29.73 8.21
CA CYS A 210 -6.43 -28.38 7.76
C CYS A 210 -7.59 -27.75 6.98
N HIS A 211 -8.07 -26.59 7.45
CA HIS A 211 -9.19 -25.85 6.87
C HIS A 211 -8.75 -24.67 5.99
N GLY A 212 -7.45 -24.66 5.63
CA GLY A 212 -6.85 -23.66 4.76
C GLY A 212 -6.45 -22.38 5.47
N LEU A 213 -6.02 -21.41 4.65
CA LEU A 213 -5.43 -20.16 5.11
C LEU A 213 -6.46 -19.27 5.83
N HIS A 214 -6.17 -18.94 7.09
CA HIS A 214 -6.96 -18.01 7.88
C HIS A 214 -6.10 -16.87 8.45
N PRO A 215 -6.70 -15.68 8.61
CA PRO A 215 -6.06 -14.53 9.24
C PRO A 215 -6.15 -14.54 10.77
N PHE A 216 -5.01 -14.41 11.44
CA PHE A 216 -4.89 -14.34 12.89
C PHE A 216 -4.21 -13.03 13.29
N ILE A 217 -4.67 -12.41 14.37
CA ILE A 217 -3.91 -11.35 15.03
C ILE A 217 -2.82 -12.01 15.88
N ALA A 218 -1.57 -11.62 15.72
CA ALA A 218 -0.47 -12.08 16.56
C ALA A 218 0.27 -10.88 17.15
N PRO A 219 0.35 -10.75 18.49
CA PRO A 219 1.29 -9.85 19.13
C PRO A 219 2.71 -10.31 18.81
N LEU A 220 3.49 -9.40 18.26
CA LEU A 220 4.88 -9.66 17.88
C LEU A 220 5.84 -9.12 18.92
N ARG A 221 5.53 -7.94 19.48
CA ARG A 221 6.38 -7.19 20.39
C ARG A 221 5.56 -6.60 21.52
N ASN A 222 6.17 -6.49 22.69
CA ASN A 222 5.59 -5.72 23.78
C ASN A 222 5.49 -4.23 23.35
N PRO A 223 4.30 -3.60 23.38
CA PRO A 223 4.11 -2.24 22.86
C PRO A 223 4.92 -1.15 23.58
N THR A 224 5.38 -1.39 24.80
CA THR A 224 6.17 -0.43 25.58
C THR A 224 7.67 -0.62 25.37
N THR A 225 8.14 -1.87 25.44
CA THR A 225 9.59 -2.16 25.37
C THR A 225 10.08 -2.46 23.95
N HIS A 226 9.16 -2.68 23.00
CA HIS A 226 9.43 -3.14 21.64
C HIS A 226 10.22 -4.47 21.54
N LYS A 227 10.41 -5.19 22.65
CA LYS A 227 11.04 -6.51 22.63
C LYS A 227 10.08 -7.55 22.06
N PRO A 228 10.54 -8.45 21.17
CA PRO A 228 9.71 -9.55 20.71
C PRO A 228 9.27 -10.47 21.85
N TYR A 229 8.07 -11.04 21.73
CA TYR A 229 7.57 -12.02 22.71
C TYR A 229 8.32 -13.36 22.59
N PRO A 230 8.43 -14.16 23.67
CA PRO A 230 8.97 -15.51 23.60
C PRO A 230 8.27 -16.36 22.54
N GLY A 231 9.04 -17.15 21.79
CA GLY A 231 8.51 -17.93 20.67
C GLY A 231 8.33 -17.16 19.36
N VAL A 232 8.65 -15.86 19.33
CA VAL A 232 8.58 -15.02 18.12
C VAL A 232 9.99 -14.56 17.72
N VAL A 233 10.49 -15.06 16.59
CA VAL A 233 11.77 -14.64 16.02
C VAL A 233 11.50 -13.65 14.91
N ILE A 234 11.96 -12.40 15.05
CA ILE A 234 11.76 -11.34 14.05
C ILE A 234 13.07 -10.64 13.77
N GLY A 235 13.31 -10.32 12.49
CA GLY A 235 14.42 -9.49 12.07
C GLY A 235 14.08 -8.62 10.87
N ASP A 236 15.02 -7.72 10.56
CA ASP A 236 14.97 -6.82 9.41
C ASP A 236 15.61 -7.47 8.18
N MET A 237 15.07 -7.22 6.99
CA MET A 237 15.63 -7.75 5.73
C MET A 237 16.71 -6.85 5.11
N GLY A 238 17.03 -5.73 5.74
CA GLY A 238 18.09 -4.81 5.33
C GLY A 238 17.69 -3.85 4.21
N GLU A 239 18.73 -3.43 3.48
CA GLU A 239 18.59 -2.53 2.34
C GLU A 239 17.99 -3.25 1.12
N LYS A 240 17.17 -2.52 0.37
CA LYS A 240 16.50 -2.97 -0.84
C LYS A 240 16.87 -2.05 -2.01
N ILE A 241 16.49 -2.44 -3.22
CA ILE A 241 16.63 -1.59 -4.42
C ILE A 241 15.84 -0.27 -4.34
N GLY A 242 14.83 -0.20 -3.47
CA GLY A 242 13.99 0.98 -3.27
C GLY A 242 13.04 0.81 -2.09
N LEU A 243 12.21 1.82 -1.83
CA LEU A 243 11.31 1.86 -0.66
C LEU A 243 12.03 1.61 0.67
N ASN A 244 13.27 2.11 0.79
CA ASN A 244 14.12 1.86 1.95
C ASN A 244 13.63 2.52 3.24
N GLY A 245 12.68 3.47 3.16
CA GLY A 245 11.98 3.98 4.34
C GLY A 245 11.02 2.98 4.99
N ILE A 246 10.79 1.82 4.36
CA ILE A 246 10.01 0.71 4.92
C ILE A 246 10.98 -0.39 5.41
N ASP A 247 10.82 -0.73 6.69
CA ASP A 247 11.50 -1.81 7.40
C ASP A 247 10.78 -3.13 7.13
N ASN A 248 10.97 -3.67 5.93
CA ASN A 248 10.50 -5.03 5.62
C ASN A 248 11.24 -6.03 6.50
N GLY A 249 10.48 -6.86 7.21
CA GLY A 249 11.02 -7.87 8.11
C GLY A 249 10.60 -9.29 7.74
N TYR A 250 11.16 -10.21 8.50
CA TYR A 250 10.79 -11.61 8.52
C TYR A 250 10.33 -12.03 9.92
N CYS A 251 9.52 -13.08 10.01
CA CYS A 251 9.06 -13.63 11.29
C CYS A 251 8.92 -15.15 11.23
N MET A 252 9.31 -15.81 12.32
CA MET A 252 9.07 -17.24 12.57
C MET A 252 8.41 -17.42 13.94
N PHE A 253 7.50 -18.38 14.02
CA PHE A 253 6.79 -18.74 15.25
C PHE A 253 7.24 -20.10 15.75
N ASN A 254 7.62 -20.19 17.02
CA ASN A 254 7.95 -21.44 17.68
C ASN A 254 6.91 -21.74 18.76
N GLN A 255 5.93 -22.57 18.41
CA GLN A 255 4.81 -22.95 19.27
C GLN A 255 4.19 -21.75 20.02
N TYR A 256 4.01 -20.65 19.29
CA TYR A 256 3.59 -19.38 19.84
C TYR A 256 2.07 -19.36 20.04
N ARG A 257 1.63 -19.18 21.28
CA ARG A 257 0.21 -19.27 21.66
C ARG A 257 -0.48 -17.91 21.59
N ILE A 258 -1.66 -17.89 20.95
CA ILE A 258 -2.56 -16.74 20.94
C ILE A 258 -3.98 -17.17 21.34
N PRO A 259 -4.79 -16.31 21.98
CA PRO A 259 -6.16 -16.63 22.32
C PRO A 259 -7.01 -16.96 21.09
N LYS A 260 -8.02 -17.84 21.25
CA LYS A 260 -9.02 -18.13 20.20
C LYS A 260 -9.63 -16.88 19.57
N THR A 261 -9.86 -15.84 20.39
CA THR A 261 -10.45 -14.55 19.98
C THR A 261 -9.57 -13.74 19.04
N TYR A 262 -8.34 -14.18 18.75
CA TYR A 262 -7.44 -13.52 17.80
C TYR A 262 -7.60 -14.03 16.37
N LEU A 263 -8.38 -15.10 16.15
CA LEU A 263 -8.82 -15.48 14.80
C LEU A 263 -9.82 -14.45 14.26
N LEU A 264 -9.47 -13.79 13.16
CA LEU A 264 -10.39 -12.90 12.44
C LEU A 264 -11.47 -13.76 11.75
N SER A 265 -12.56 -13.98 12.47
CA SER A 265 -13.46 -15.11 12.29
C SER A 265 -14.61 -14.92 11.29
N ARG A 266 -14.65 -13.81 10.53
CA ARG A 266 -15.77 -13.51 9.60
C ARG A 266 -15.95 -14.58 8.53
N ILE A 267 -14.87 -15.19 8.05
CA ILE A 267 -14.90 -16.16 6.96
C ILE A 267 -14.89 -17.62 7.45
N GLY A 268 -14.68 -17.83 8.74
CA GLY A 268 -14.50 -19.16 9.33
C GLY A 268 -14.00 -19.05 10.76
N THR A 269 -14.48 -19.96 11.61
CA THR A 269 -14.16 -20.02 13.03
C THR A 269 -14.05 -21.47 13.50
N VAL A 270 -13.67 -21.64 14.77
CA VAL A 270 -13.68 -22.93 15.46
C VAL A 270 -14.58 -22.81 16.69
N THR A 271 -15.40 -23.82 16.98
CA THR A 271 -16.19 -23.88 18.22
C THR A 271 -15.29 -24.09 19.43
N GLU A 272 -15.82 -23.97 20.65
CA GLU A 272 -15.04 -24.28 21.86
C GLU A 272 -14.63 -25.76 21.92
N ASP A 273 -15.46 -26.64 21.37
CA ASP A 273 -15.20 -28.08 21.29
C ASP A 273 -14.18 -28.46 20.19
N GLY A 274 -13.80 -27.51 19.34
CA GLY A 274 -12.80 -27.70 18.30
C GLY A 274 -13.35 -27.99 16.89
N GLU A 275 -14.65 -27.84 16.67
CA GLU A 275 -15.26 -28.04 15.35
C GLU A 275 -15.11 -26.80 14.46
N TYR A 276 -14.72 -26.99 13.20
CA TYR A 276 -14.64 -25.88 12.25
C TYR A 276 -16.03 -25.50 11.71
N VAL A 277 -16.32 -24.19 11.66
CA VAL A 277 -17.59 -23.66 11.15
C VAL A 277 -17.31 -22.49 10.22
N SER A 278 -17.99 -22.40 9.09
CA SER A 278 -17.86 -21.26 8.16
C SER A 278 -19.19 -20.88 7.54
N PRO A 279 -19.49 -19.57 7.40
CA PRO A 279 -20.63 -19.11 6.62
C PRO A 279 -20.42 -19.32 5.11
N ILE A 280 -19.18 -19.56 4.65
CA ILE A 280 -18.83 -19.76 3.25
C ILE A 280 -18.46 -21.24 3.05
N GLN A 281 -19.41 -22.02 2.54
CA GLN A 281 -19.24 -23.47 2.38
C GLN A 281 -18.18 -23.84 1.33
N ASN A 282 -18.09 -23.09 0.23
CA ASN A 282 -17.12 -23.37 -0.83
C ASN A 282 -15.71 -22.91 -0.43
N PRO A 283 -14.71 -23.83 -0.34
CA PRO A 283 -13.35 -23.47 0.08
C PRO A 283 -12.64 -22.46 -0.84
N ARG A 284 -12.90 -22.51 -2.16
CA ARG A 284 -12.30 -21.54 -3.11
C ARG A 284 -12.86 -20.14 -2.89
N ARG A 285 -14.18 -20.01 -2.68
CA ARG A 285 -14.80 -18.71 -2.37
C ARG A 285 -14.31 -18.17 -1.03
N ARG A 286 -14.12 -19.03 -0.03
CA ARG A 286 -13.57 -18.66 1.28
C ARG A 286 -12.15 -18.12 1.16
N PHE A 287 -11.28 -18.80 0.42
CA PHE A 287 -9.93 -18.34 0.13
C PHE A 287 -9.93 -16.99 -0.61
N GLY A 288 -10.77 -16.84 -1.63
CA GLY A 288 -10.96 -15.56 -2.32
C GLY A 288 -11.40 -14.43 -1.39
N ALA A 289 -12.33 -14.70 -0.46
CA ALA A 289 -12.77 -13.73 0.53
C ALA A 289 -11.65 -13.35 1.52
N ALA A 290 -10.84 -14.31 1.98
CA ALA A 290 -9.68 -14.05 2.84
C ALA A 290 -8.67 -13.09 2.18
N LEU A 291 -8.47 -13.24 0.87
CA LEU A 291 -7.58 -12.39 0.07
C LEU A 291 -8.26 -11.16 -0.54
N GLY A 292 -9.55 -10.96 -0.32
CA GLY A 292 -10.30 -9.81 -0.86
C GLY A 292 -9.75 -8.47 -0.39
N THR A 293 -9.13 -8.44 0.80
CA THR A 293 -8.43 -7.27 1.34
C THR A 293 -7.26 -6.80 0.44
N LEU A 294 -6.71 -7.66 -0.41
CA LEU A 294 -5.61 -7.33 -1.33
C LEU A 294 -6.04 -6.51 -2.56
N ILE A 295 -7.34 -6.47 -2.89
CA ILE A 295 -7.85 -5.73 -4.06
C ILE A 295 -7.51 -4.24 -3.96
N GLY A 296 -7.71 -3.64 -2.78
CA GLY A 296 -7.32 -2.25 -2.53
C GLY A 296 -5.82 -2.00 -2.73
N GLY A 297 -4.98 -2.99 -2.42
CA GLY A 297 -3.55 -2.95 -2.68
C GLY A 297 -3.23 -2.89 -4.19
N ARG A 298 -3.88 -3.73 -5.00
CA ARG A 298 -3.69 -3.75 -6.47
C ARG A 298 -4.05 -2.41 -7.13
N ILE A 299 -5.19 -1.84 -6.74
CA ILE A 299 -5.62 -0.53 -7.23
C ILE A 299 -4.63 0.55 -6.77
N GLY A 300 -4.13 0.44 -5.54
CA GLY A 300 -3.05 1.29 -5.03
C GLY A 300 -1.79 1.24 -5.92
N VAL A 301 -1.35 0.05 -6.33
CA VAL A 301 -0.20 -0.12 -7.24
C VAL A 301 -0.45 0.56 -8.60
N CYS A 302 -1.67 0.47 -9.13
CA CYS A 302 -2.01 1.18 -10.37
C CYS A 302 -1.88 2.71 -10.22
N ASN A 303 -2.35 3.26 -9.09
CA ASN A 303 -2.19 4.68 -8.77
C ASN A 303 -0.70 5.07 -8.59
N MET A 304 0.10 4.21 -7.96
CA MET A 304 1.55 4.42 -7.81
C MET A 304 2.26 4.45 -9.18
N ALA A 305 1.90 3.55 -10.09
CA ALA A 305 2.46 3.51 -11.44
C ALA A 305 2.16 4.81 -12.21
N VAL A 306 0.94 5.34 -12.08
CA VAL A 306 0.56 6.66 -12.63
C VAL A 306 1.44 7.77 -12.04
N ALA A 307 1.68 7.77 -10.72
CA ALA A 307 2.56 8.75 -10.08
C ALA A 307 4.00 8.70 -10.62
N TYR A 308 4.61 7.50 -10.66
CA TYR A 308 5.98 7.34 -11.17
C TYR A 308 6.10 7.74 -12.64
N LEU A 309 5.17 7.29 -13.48
CA LEU A 309 5.19 7.63 -14.90
C LEU A 309 4.96 9.13 -15.11
N THR A 310 4.07 9.76 -14.34
CA THR A 310 3.86 11.22 -14.37
C THR A 310 5.16 11.97 -14.07
N ASN A 311 5.89 11.58 -13.02
CA ASN A 311 7.15 12.21 -12.66
C ASN A 311 8.21 12.00 -13.75
N ALA A 312 8.42 10.75 -14.16
CA ALA A 312 9.43 10.39 -15.16
C ALA A 312 9.19 11.12 -16.49
N ILE A 313 7.98 11.07 -17.03
CA ILE A 313 7.68 11.68 -18.33
C ILE A 313 7.71 13.21 -18.28
N THR A 314 7.25 13.82 -17.18
CA THR A 314 7.29 15.28 -17.01
C THR A 314 8.72 15.78 -16.97
N ILE A 315 9.60 15.12 -16.23
CA ILE A 315 11.03 15.45 -16.17
C ILE A 315 11.66 15.26 -17.55
N ALA A 316 11.46 14.10 -18.18
CA ALA A 316 12.09 13.77 -19.46
C ALA A 316 11.66 14.71 -20.59
N VAL A 317 10.36 15.04 -20.70
CA VAL A 317 9.84 15.96 -21.73
C VAL A 317 10.34 17.38 -21.50
N ARG A 318 10.27 17.89 -20.27
CA ARG A 318 10.76 19.26 -19.95
C ARG A 318 12.26 19.38 -20.17
N TYR A 319 13.04 18.38 -19.73
CA TYR A 319 14.48 18.35 -19.96
C TYR A 319 14.78 18.28 -21.46
N SER A 320 14.07 17.44 -22.21
CA SER A 320 14.27 17.31 -23.65
C SER A 320 13.92 18.58 -24.42
N ALA A 321 12.94 19.36 -23.95
CA ALA A 321 12.59 20.65 -24.52
C ALA A 321 13.64 21.75 -24.23
N ALA A 322 14.31 21.68 -23.09
CA ALA A 322 15.33 22.66 -22.70
C ALA A 322 16.74 22.29 -23.18
N ARG A 323 17.07 21.00 -23.28
CA ARG A 323 18.39 20.51 -23.67
C ARG A 323 18.58 20.68 -25.17
N ARG A 324 19.63 21.39 -25.56
CA ARG A 324 20.07 21.49 -26.95
C ARG A 324 21.32 20.62 -27.16
N GLN A 325 21.37 19.92 -28.28
CA GLN A 325 22.53 19.13 -28.68
C GLN A 325 22.42 18.81 -30.17
N PHE A 326 23.51 19.03 -30.91
CA PHE A 326 23.59 18.86 -32.37
C PHE A 326 22.61 19.79 -33.12
N GLY A 327 22.67 19.82 -34.44
CA GLY A 327 21.76 20.60 -35.27
C GLY A 327 22.11 20.47 -36.76
N PRO A 328 21.24 20.94 -37.66
CA PRO A 328 21.50 20.89 -39.09
C PRO A 328 22.57 21.94 -39.47
N GLY A 329 23.67 21.47 -40.06
CA GLY A 329 24.75 22.32 -40.55
C GLY A 329 25.45 23.12 -39.45
N GLU A 330 25.87 24.35 -39.78
CA GLU A 330 26.52 25.29 -38.86
C GLU A 330 25.52 26.15 -38.06
N GLY A 331 24.23 25.82 -38.13
CA GLY A 331 23.18 26.52 -37.39
C GLY A 331 23.24 26.31 -35.88
N PRO A 332 22.43 27.04 -35.11
CA PRO A 332 22.41 26.87 -33.67
C PRO A 332 21.83 25.49 -33.29
N GLU A 333 22.29 24.91 -32.18
CA GLU A 333 21.87 23.56 -31.77
C GLU A 333 20.34 23.43 -31.66
N LEU A 334 19.76 22.30 -32.04
CA LEU A 334 18.34 22.03 -31.85
C LEU A 334 18.06 21.49 -30.45
N SER A 335 16.88 21.84 -29.93
CA SER A 335 16.34 21.18 -28.76
C SER A 335 16.14 19.70 -29.04
N ILE A 336 16.54 18.82 -28.12
CA ILE A 336 16.55 17.40 -28.40
C ILE A 336 15.14 16.82 -28.58
N ILE A 337 14.10 17.51 -28.08
CA ILE A 337 12.70 17.13 -28.32
C ILE A 337 12.30 17.23 -29.81
N GLU A 338 13.04 17.98 -30.63
CA GLU A 338 12.74 18.15 -32.06
C GLU A 338 13.18 16.93 -32.89
N TYR A 339 14.04 16.06 -32.36
CA TYR A 339 14.46 14.84 -33.06
C TYR A 339 13.39 13.75 -32.97
N GLN A 340 13.02 13.18 -34.12
CA GLN A 340 12.00 12.13 -34.21
C GLN A 340 12.28 10.93 -33.31
N LEU A 341 13.55 10.51 -33.17
CA LEU A 341 13.91 9.42 -32.28
C LEU A 341 13.62 9.75 -30.81
N GLN A 342 13.86 10.99 -30.37
CA GLN A 342 13.55 11.42 -29.01
C GLN A 342 12.03 11.49 -28.78
N GLN A 343 11.28 11.98 -29.77
CA GLN A 343 9.81 11.99 -29.74
C GLN A 343 9.25 10.57 -29.65
N TRP A 344 9.75 9.65 -30.48
CA TRP A 344 9.34 8.26 -30.49
C TRP A 344 9.62 7.56 -29.16
N ARG A 345 10.71 7.93 -28.48
CA ARG A 345 11.02 7.39 -27.14
C ARG A 345 10.15 7.95 -26.02
N LEU A 346 9.55 9.14 -26.16
CA LEU A 346 8.84 9.82 -25.07
C LEU A 346 7.32 9.88 -25.28
N PHE A 347 6.87 10.27 -26.46
CA PHE A 347 5.45 10.54 -26.72
C PHE A 347 4.54 9.31 -26.58
N PRO A 348 4.96 8.07 -26.94
CA PRO A 348 4.17 6.88 -26.62
C PRO A 348 3.96 6.68 -25.12
N HIS A 349 4.97 6.95 -24.29
CA HIS A 349 4.84 6.86 -22.84
C HIS A 349 3.99 7.99 -22.26
N LEU A 350 4.03 9.18 -22.86
CA LEU A 350 3.09 10.25 -22.53
C LEU A 350 1.64 9.85 -22.85
N ALA A 351 1.39 9.27 -24.02
CA ALA A 351 0.07 8.75 -24.38
C ALA A 351 -0.38 7.63 -23.42
N ALA A 352 0.52 6.69 -23.12
CA ALA A 352 0.27 5.61 -22.16
C ALA A 352 -0.07 6.14 -20.76
N LEU A 353 0.54 7.25 -20.32
CA LEU A 353 0.17 7.89 -19.07
C LEU A 353 -1.31 8.29 -19.04
N PHE A 354 -1.84 8.92 -20.10
CA PHE A 354 -3.25 9.29 -20.14
C PHE A 354 -4.16 8.06 -20.21
N ALA A 355 -3.75 7.00 -20.91
CA ALA A 355 -4.47 5.73 -20.91
C ALA A 355 -4.54 5.11 -19.50
N PHE A 356 -3.41 5.12 -18.76
CA PHE A 356 -3.39 4.65 -17.37
C PHE A 356 -4.18 5.55 -16.43
N LYS A 357 -4.19 6.88 -16.62
CA LYS A 357 -5.05 7.79 -15.85
C LYS A 357 -6.55 7.49 -16.09
N ALA A 358 -6.96 7.21 -17.33
CA ALA A 358 -8.34 6.82 -17.63
C ALA A 358 -8.69 5.45 -17.01
N PHE A 359 -7.79 4.46 -17.13
CA PHE A 359 -7.97 3.14 -16.53
C PHE A 359 -8.09 3.21 -15.01
N THR A 360 -7.13 3.88 -14.35
CA THR A 360 -7.13 4.07 -12.89
C THR A 360 -8.40 4.78 -12.42
N ARG A 361 -8.86 5.82 -13.14
CA ARG A 361 -10.15 6.47 -12.85
C ARG A 361 -11.31 5.46 -12.85
N ALA A 362 -11.41 4.63 -13.88
CA ALA A 362 -12.49 3.64 -13.99
C ALA A 362 -12.47 2.62 -12.83
N VAL A 363 -11.30 2.04 -12.52
CA VAL A 363 -11.20 1.02 -11.46
C VAL A 363 -11.37 1.60 -10.05
N ASN A 364 -10.90 2.83 -9.78
CA ASN A 364 -11.12 3.49 -8.49
C ASN A 364 -12.61 3.80 -8.29
N THR A 365 -13.31 4.27 -9.33
CA THR A 365 -14.77 4.49 -9.27
C THR A 365 -15.53 3.19 -9.02
N ARG A 366 -15.20 2.10 -9.72
CA ARG A 366 -15.82 0.78 -9.49
C ARG A 366 -15.59 0.30 -8.05
N GLN A 367 -14.35 0.38 -7.56
CA GLN A 367 -14.00 0.00 -6.19
C GLN A 367 -14.75 0.84 -5.15
N PHE A 368 -14.92 2.14 -5.39
CA PHE A 368 -15.64 3.03 -4.49
C PHE A 368 -17.10 2.59 -4.33
N HIS A 369 -17.78 2.30 -5.44
CA HIS A 369 -19.17 1.81 -5.40
C HIS A 369 -19.29 0.45 -4.71
N ILE A 370 -18.37 -0.48 -4.98
CA ILE A 370 -18.35 -1.78 -4.29
C ILE A 370 -18.09 -1.60 -2.80
N SER A 371 -17.17 -0.72 -2.41
CA SER A 371 -16.85 -0.49 -1.00
C SER A 371 -18.03 0.09 -0.22
N GLN A 372 -18.86 0.94 -0.85
CA GLN A 372 -20.10 1.42 -0.24
C GLN A 372 -21.15 0.32 -0.09
N ALA A 373 -21.32 -0.53 -1.11
CA ALA A 373 -22.20 -1.70 -1.04
C ALA A 373 -21.80 -2.67 0.10
N LEU A 374 -20.50 -2.88 0.30
CA LEU A 374 -19.96 -3.76 1.34
C LEU A 374 -20.11 -3.22 2.78
N GLU A 375 -20.59 -1.98 2.98
CA GLU A 375 -20.99 -1.54 4.32
C GLU A 375 -22.30 -2.20 4.78
N ASP A 376 -23.07 -2.79 3.85
CA ASP A 376 -24.20 -3.67 4.15
C ASP A 376 -23.74 -5.15 4.21
N PRO A 377 -23.79 -5.80 5.39
CA PRO A 377 -23.46 -7.22 5.54
C PRO A 377 -24.26 -8.16 4.62
N ALA A 378 -25.48 -7.78 4.22
CA ALA A 378 -26.31 -8.59 3.32
C ALA A 378 -25.79 -8.61 1.88
N GLU A 379 -25.05 -7.58 1.44
CA GLU A 379 -24.53 -7.46 0.07
C GLU A 379 -23.13 -8.07 -0.11
N MET A 380 -22.42 -8.40 0.98
CA MET A 380 -21.07 -8.96 0.90
C MET A 380 -21.00 -10.26 0.10
N LEU A 381 -22.00 -11.13 0.24
CA LEU A 381 -22.06 -12.42 -0.47
C LEU A 381 -22.46 -12.27 -1.94
N SER A 382 -23.30 -11.27 -2.27
CA SER A 382 -23.75 -11.01 -3.65
C SER A 382 -22.66 -10.35 -4.50
N LYS A 383 -21.71 -9.67 -3.86
CA LYS A 383 -20.54 -9.03 -4.50
C LYS A 383 -19.28 -9.89 -4.54
N ALA A 384 -19.31 -11.10 -3.99
CA ALA A 384 -18.15 -11.99 -3.92
C ALA A 384 -17.57 -12.33 -5.31
N ASP A 385 -18.42 -12.55 -6.32
CA ASP A 385 -17.97 -12.88 -7.68
C ASP A 385 -17.37 -11.65 -8.39
N GLU A 386 -17.91 -10.46 -8.13
CA GLU A 386 -17.36 -9.20 -8.63
C GLU A 386 -16.00 -8.87 -7.97
N LEU A 387 -15.84 -9.16 -6.68
CA LEU A 387 -14.55 -9.06 -5.98
C LEU A 387 -13.54 -10.07 -6.51
N LEU A 388 -13.97 -11.29 -6.84
CA LEU A 388 -13.12 -12.30 -7.48
C LEU A 388 -12.69 -11.86 -8.88
N GLU A 389 -13.60 -11.28 -9.68
CA GLU A 389 -13.29 -10.73 -11.00
C GLU A 389 -12.29 -9.57 -10.91
N MET A 390 -12.45 -8.66 -9.93
CA MET A 390 -11.48 -7.59 -9.69
C MET A 390 -10.15 -8.08 -9.11
N HIS A 391 -10.14 -9.26 -8.51
CA HIS A 391 -8.93 -9.89 -7.98
C HIS A 391 -8.11 -10.57 -9.09
N ALA A 392 -8.80 -11.22 -10.04
CA ALA A 392 -8.20 -11.84 -11.22
C ALA A 392 -7.62 -10.78 -12.17
#